data_AF-A0A7C1NID7-F1
#
_entry.id   AF-A0A7C1NID7-F1
#
_cell.length_a   1.000
_cell.length_b   1.000
_cell.length_c   1.000
_cell.angle_alpha   90.00
_cell.angle_beta   90.00
_cell.angle_gamma   90.00
#
_symmetry.space_group_name_H-M   'P 1'
#
loop_
_entity.id
_entity.type
_entity.pdbx_description
1 polymer ?
#
loop_
_entity_poly.entity_id
_entity_poly.type
_entity_poly.pdbx_seq_one_letter_code
_entity_poly.pdbx_strand_id
1 'polypeptide(L)'
;MLTGGDHAHLKVGIIAQGKDDRRHLNGIRARANHSHHLLQSHAGRLYLSAQVRCKSGSCPLSENPRGCAQALTGIPSTACVSMKSKQNCQTVRSTSVEKREQVLYKSATYADFKKRQGGMRNMRDKWGLGISMAVLMLLAVVLSGCGGGGTAGTGTGTVGIFVTDQFHTQYSQIVFTLYRIEVGRQGDPNSFQTVFEESAGLALDVRSLANLAQFLGVGSLPAGVYNRARITVADTIQVTSTGGTSTTLNLDAGIGRPLGNGQLQFEFPIQLTVAASDNTTLIVDFDLPSFSFINGLVRPALRHLHEDEMGNRRREAELSGTIAALADGGFTLQLRHGRTVRVQTNAQTVITSESGNTSTLAVGQHVKVYGVVNPVELTITALRVKIKDLNDDDMPNRVEIKGIVTQIGEGRFTLRLLRAQHFTPKNATLTVTYTAETRWVHDEGQSTSPDQLRPGLEVEVKGTLTSSGEIQAVLIELELEED
;
A
#
# COMPACT_ATOMS: atom_id res chain seq x y z
N MET A 1 -22.10 -55.52 8.51
CA MET A 1 -22.08 -55.64 7.05
C MET A 1 -20.88 -54.89 6.50
N LEU A 2 -20.29 -55.41 5.42
CA LEU A 2 -19.30 -54.76 4.54
C LEU A 2 -19.90 -53.47 3.94
N THR A 3 -19.21 -52.44 3.43
CA THR A 3 -17.78 -52.09 3.18
C THR A 3 -17.72 -50.54 3.15
N GLY A 4 -16.63 -49.83 3.45
CA GLY A 4 -15.35 -49.85 2.74
C GLY A 4 -15.37 -48.78 1.64
N GLY A 5 -14.78 -47.60 1.88
CA GLY A 5 -14.72 -46.49 0.94
C GLY A 5 -13.32 -45.87 0.90
N ASP A 6 -12.60 -46.10 -0.19
CA ASP A 6 -11.21 -45.66 -0.36
C ASP A 6 -11.13 -44.19 -0.82
N HIS A 7 -10.34 -43.39 -0.11
CA HIS A 7 -9.90 -42.07 -0.57
C HIS A 7 -8.48 -42.16 -1.16
N ALA A 8 -8.37 -42.01 -2.47
CA ALA A 8 -7.09 -42.02 -3.17
C ALA A 8 -6.31 -40.71 -2.94
N HIS A 9 -5.22 -40.78 -2.16
CA HIS A 9 -4.25 -39.69 -2.03
C HIS A 9 -3.27 -39.67 -3.21
N LEU A 10 -3.35 -38.64 -4.05
CA LEU A 10 -2.34 -38.38 -5.10
C LEU A 10 -1.07 -37.79 -4.47
N LYS A 11 -0.04 -38.63 -4.23
CA LYS A 11 1.32 -38.16 -3.89
C LYS A 11 2.11 -37.93 -5.18
N VAL A 12 2.41 -36.67 -5.49
CA VAL A 12 3.39 -36.31 -6.54
C VAL A 12 4.79 -36.33 -5.92
N GLY A 13 5.52 -37.43 -6.14
CA GLY A 13 6.93 -37.54 -5.77
C GLY A 13 7.84 -37.13 -6.92
N ILE A 14 8.66 -36.09 -6.72
CA ILE A 14 9.72 -35.72 -7.67
C ILE A 14 10.92 -36.65 -7.44
N ILE A 15 11.13 -37.60 -8.35
CA ILE A 15 12.31 -38.48 -8.35
C ILE A 15 13.36 -37.87 -9.27
N ALA A 16 14.37 -37.21 -8.68
CA ALA A 16 15.57 -36.79 -9.40
C ALA A 16 16.52 -37.99 -9.53
N GLN A 17 16.55 -38.65 -10.69
CA GLN A 17 17.58 -39.64 -11.01
C GLN A 17 18.89 -38.94 -11.40
N GLY A 18 19.73 -38.66 -10.40
CA GLY A 18 21.14 -38.31 -10.63
C GLY A 18 21.90 -39.53 -11.14
N LYS A 19 22.54 -39.41 -12.30
CA LYS A 19 23.37 -40.48 -12.87
C LYS A 19 24.75 -40.46 -12.21
N ASP A 20 25.04 -41.49 -11.41
CA ASP A 20 26.32 -41.68 -10.73
C ASP A 20 27.43 -41.96 -11.77
N ASP A 21 28.56 -41.26 -11.68
CA ASP A 21 29.77 -41.56 -12.47
C ASP A 21 31.00 -41.34 -11.59
N ARG A 22 31.46 -42.41 -10.94
CA ARG A 22 32.57 -42.37 -10.00
C ARG A 22 33.92 -42.46 -10.71
N ARG A 23 34.86 -41.61 -10.33
CA ARG A 23 36.27 -42.02 -10.18
C ARG A 23 37.00 -41.15 -9.16
N HIS A 24 37.63 -41.80 -8.18
CA HIS A 24 38.47 -41.16 -7.15
C HIS A 24 39.85 -40.82 -7.73
N LEU A 25 40.44 -39.67 -7.35
CA LEU A 25 41.47 -39.60 -6.28
C LEU A 25 42.11 -38.20 -6.14
N ASN A 26 42.05 -37.68 -4.91
CA ASN A 26 43.04 -36.86 -4.19
C ASN A 26 43.98 -35.88 -4.95
N GLY A 27 43.79 -34.59 -4.66
CA GLY A 27 44.81 -33.83 -3.90
C GLY A 27 45.36 -32.52 -4.49
N ILE A 28 45.83 -31.68 -3.54
CA ILE A 28 46.81 -30.57 -3.65
C ILE A 28 46.26 -29.11 -3.61
N ARG A 29 46.49 -28.51 -2.43
CA ARG A 29 46.87 -27.12 -2.09
C ARG A 29 46.15 -25.92 -2.71
N ALA A 30 45.61 -25.08 -1.82
CA ALA A 30 45.30 -23.69 -2.07
C ALA A 30 46.56 -22.81 -2.26
N ARG A 31 46.49 -21.85 -3.19
CA ARG A 31 47.16 -20.54 -3.11
C ARG A 31 46.37 -19.53 -3.94
N ALA A 32 46.26 -18.30 -3.46
CA ALA A 32 45.53 -17.22 -4.13
C ALA A 32 46.41 -16.52 -5.19
N ASN A 33 45.76 -15.94 -6.22
CA ASN A 33 45.92 -14.52 -6.58
C ASN A 33 44.94 -14.07 -7.67
N HIS A 34 44.75 -12.75 -7.77
CA HIS A 34 43.85 -12.06 -8.70
C HIS A 34 44.12 -12.35 -10.19
N SER A 35 43.04 -12.27 -10.99
CA SER A 35 43.07 -11.72 -12.35
C SER A 35 41.66 -11.28 -12.76
N HIS A 36 41.53 -10.06 -13.31
CA HIS A 36 40.33 -9.64 -14.03
C HIS A 36 40.24 -10.36 -15.37
N HIS A 37 39.04 -10.78 -15.80
CA HIS A 37 38.72 -10.89 -17.22
C HIS A 37 37.23 -10.70 -17.48
N LEU A 38 36.89 -9.86 -18.46
CA LEU A 38 35.54 -9.80 -19.01
C LEU A 38 35.24 -11.08 -19.81
N LEU A 39 34.03 -11.60 -19.68
CA LEU A 39 33.38 -12.42 -20.70
C LEU A 39 31.91 -12.00 -20.83
N GLN A 40 31.51 -11.61 -22.04
CA GLN A 40 30.12 -11.31 -22.41
C GLN A 40 29.42 -12.56 -22.97
N SER A 41 28.08 -12.60 -22.81
CA SER A 41 27.14 -13.44 -23.58
C SER A 41 27.19 -14.96 -23.28
N HIS A 42 26.15 -15.77 -23.52
CA HIS A 42 24.90 -15.58 -24.28
C HIS A 42 23.65 -15.82 -23.40
N ALA A 43 22.52 -15.18 -23.75
CA ALA A 43 21.22 -15.48 -23.18
C ALA A 43 20.59 -16.72 -23.85
N GLY A 44 20.40 -17.81 -23.10
CA GLY A 44 19.66 -18.99 -23.56
C GLY A 44 18.18 -18.88 -23.21
N ARG A 45 17.30 -18.68 -24.21
CA ARG A 45 15.84 -18.84 -24.01
C ARG A 45 15.47 -20.32 -23.94
N LEU A 46 14.93 -20.76 -22.81
CA LEU A 46 14.19 -22.03 -22.74
C LEU A 46 12.80 -21.85 -23.38
N TYR A 47 12.51 -22.69 -24.37
CA TYR A 47 11.15 -22.90 -24.87
C TYR A 47 10.59 -24.19 -24.25
N LEU A 48 9.51 -24.10 -23.47
CA LEU A 48 8.68 -25.26 -23.17
C LEU A 48 7.70 -25.50 -24.33
N SER A 49 7.76 -26.67 -24.95
CA SER A 49 6.73 -27.18 -25.86
C SER A 49 6.05 -28.40 -25.24
N ALA A 50 4.76 -28.27 -24.92
CA ALA A 50 3.95 -29.40 -24.48
C ALA A 50 3.31 -30.09 -25.69
N GLN A 51 3.76 -31.30 -26.02
CA GLN A 51 3.06 -32.16 -26.98
C GLN A 51 2.06 -33.07 -26.25
N VAL A 52 0.77 -32.77 -26.37
CA VAL A 52 -0.30 -33.69 -25.95
C VAL A 52 -0.47 -34.76 -27.04
N ARG A 53 -0.12 -36.01 -26.70
CA ARG A 53 -0.20 -37.15 -27.63
C ARG A 53 -1.39 -38.05 -27.25
N CYS A 54 -2.56 -37.77 -27.81
CA CYS A 54 -3.74 -38.62 -27.62
C CYS A 54 -3.53 -40.00 -28.27
N LYS A 55 -3.67 -41.08 -27.51
CA LYS A 55 -3.68 -42.45 -28.04
C LYS A 55 -5.04 -42.75 -28.66
N SER A 56 -5.03 -43.19 -29.91
CA SER A 56 -6.21 -43.65 -30.65
C SER A 56 -6.71 -45.02 -30.15
N GLY A 57 -8.03 -45.20 -30.14
CA GLY A 57 -8.73 -46.42 -29.71
C GLY A 57 -10.09 -46.56 -30.37
N SER A 58 -10.07 -46.90 -31.67
CA SER A 58 -11.15 -47.47 -32.51
C SER A 58 -12.54 -47.77 -31.91
N CYS A 59 -13.58 -47.22 -32.53
CA CYS A 59 -14.95 -47.76 -32.52
C CYS A 59 -15.26 -48.49 -33.84
N PRO A 60 -15.96 -49.64 -33.82
CA PRO A 60 -16.61 -50.21 -35.01
C PRO A 60 -18.05 -49.68 -35.20
N LEU A 61 -18.54 -49.80 -36.43
CA LEU A 61 -19.88 -49.38 -36.90
C LEU A 61 -20.92 -50.50 -36.69
N SER A 62 -22.19 -50.14 -36.38
CA SER A 62 -23.35 -50.28 -37.29
C SER A 62 -24.73 -50.35 -36.57
N GLU A 63 -25.79 -50.12 -37.35
CA GLU A 63 -27.17 -50.63 -37.21
C GLU A 63 -28.10 -50.21 -36.05
N ASN A 64 -29.05 -49.34 -36.41
CA ASN A 64 -30.47 -49.38 -36.04
C ASN A 64 -31.15 -50.48 -36.93
N PRO A 65 -32.30 -51.16 -36.62
CA PRO A 65 -33.39 -50.62 -35.79
C PRO A 65 -34.30 -51.59 -34.99
N ARG A 66 -35.30 -50.97 -34.31
CA ARG A 66 -36.58 -51.51 -33.79
C ARG A 66 -36.60 -52.19 -32.41
N GLY A 67 -37.33 -51.55 -31.49
CA GLY A 67 -38.55 -52.15 -30.95
C GLY A 67 -38.49 -52.75 -29.54
N CYS A 68 -38.97 -51.99 -28.55
CA CYS A 68 -40.12 -52.42 -27.74
C CYS A 68 -40.77 -51.22 -27.05
N ALA A 69 -42.07 -51.29 -26.79
CA ALA A 69 -42.88 -50.23 -26.21
C ALA A 69 -43.47 -50.68 -24.85
N GLN A 70 -44.22 -49.75 -24.21
CA GLN A 70 -45.02 -49.94 -22.99
C GLN A 70 -44.24 -49.86 -21.65
N ALA A 71 -44.67 -49.11 -20.63
CA ALA A 71 -45.83 -48.20 -20.51
C ALA A 71 -45.68 -47.18 -19.34
N LEU A 72 -46.68 -46.30 -19.19
CA LEU A 72 -47.01 -45.42 -18.03
C LEU A 72 -46.15 -44.14 -17.88
N THR A 73 -46.55 -42.98 -18.44
CA THR A 73 -47.64 -42.00 -18.08
C THR A 73 -47.18 -40.85 -17.18
N GLY A 74 -47.26 -39.60 -17.67
CA GLY A 74 -47.07 -38.36 -16.89
C GLY A 74 -46.56 -37.17 -17.72
N ILE A 75 -47.40 -36.15 -17.93
CA ILE A 75 -47.21 -34.92 -18.74
C ILE A 75 -47.44 -33.70 -17.81
N PRO A 76 -46.89 -32.46 -18.00
CA PRO A 76 -46.24 -31.89 -19.20
C PRO A 76 -44.84 -31.24 -19.03
N SER A 77 -44.26 -30.96 -20.21
CA SER A 77 -43.28 -29.91 -20.54
C SER A 77 -43.53 -28.55 -19.85
N THR A 78 -42.56 -27.63 -19.69
CA THR A 78 -41.56 -27.12 -20.66
C THR A 78 -40.51 -26.31 -19.83
N ALA A 79 -39.30 -25.96 -20.28
CA ALA A 79 -38.65 -26.01 -21.59
C ALA A 79 -37.11 -26.08 -21.48
N CYS A 80 -36.43 -26.46 -22.56
CA CYS A 80 -34.98 -26.24 -22.76
C CYS A 80 -34.77 -25.31 -23.96
N VAL A 81 -34.13 -24.15 -23.74
CA VAL A 81 -33.73 -23.24 -24.83
C VAL A 81 -32.28 -23.52 -25.25
N SER A 82 -32.09 -23.69 -26.56
CA SER A 82 -30.81 -24.01 -27.19
C SER A 82 -29.92 -22.76 -27.31
N MET A 83 -28.71 -22.81 -26.74
CA MET A 83 -27.63 -21.90 -27.12
C MET A 83 -26.82 -22.49 -28.28
N LYS A 84 -27.12 -22.05 -29.52
CA LYS A 84 -26.26 -22.29 -30.69
C LYS A 84 -25.15 -21.24 -30.74
N SER A 85 -23.98 -21.56 -30.19
CA SER A 85 -22.76 -20.80 -30.49
C SER A 85 -22.27 -21.14 -31.90
N LYS A 86 -22.33 -20.17 -32.82
CA LYS A 86 -21.65 -20.24 -34.12
C LYS A 86 -20.29 -19.55 -33.99
N GLN A 87 -19.21 -20.31 -33.93
CA GLN A 87 -17.87 -19.76 -34.12
C GLN A 87 -17.66 -19.43 -35.61
N ASN A 88 -17.59 -18.14 -35.93
CA ASN A 88 -17.13 -17.66 -37.23
C ASN A 88 -15.63 -17.38 -37.17
N CYS A 89 -14.85 -18.01 -38.04
CA CYS A 89 -13.47 -17.57 -38.30
C CYS A 89 -13.50 -16.18 -38.95
N GLN A 90 -12.84 -15.19 -38.34
CA GLN A 90 -12.48 -13.95 -39.01
C GLN A 90 -10.96 -13.76 -39.01
N THR A 91 -10.40 -13.75 -40.22
CA THR A 91 -9.00 -13.45 -40.47
C THR A 91 -8.77 -11.94 -40.38
N VAL A 92 -8.25 -11.46 -39.26
CA VAL A 92 -7.85 -10.05 -39.12
C VAL A 92 -6.54 -9.82 -39.89
N ARG A 93 -6.62 -9.12 -41.04
CA ARG A 93 -5.45 -8.52 -41.68
C ARG A 93 -5.12 -7.22 -40.98
N SER A 94 -3.92 -7.10 -40.42
CA SER A 94 -3.40 -5.81 -39.96
C SER A 94 -2.95 -4.96 -41.16
N THR A 95 -3.44 -3.74 -41.26
CA THR A 95 -2.89 -2.70 -42.12
C THR A 95 -2.47 -1.51 -41.26
N SER A 96 -1.17 -1.40 -41.01
CA SER A 96 -0.58 -0.25 -40.32
C SER A 96 -0.62 0.98 -41.23
N VAL A 97 -1.37 2.01 -40.86
CA VAL A 97 -1.33 3.33 -41.51
C VAL A 97 -0.50 4.27 -40.64
N GLU A 98 0.74 4.50 -41.07
CA GLU A 98 1.67 5.42 -40.43
C GLU A 98 1.28 6.88 -40.75
N LYS A 99 0.58 7.55 -39.83
CA LYS A 99 0.32 9.00 -39.94
C LYS A 99 1.46 9.77 -39.28
N ARG A 100 2.28 10.44 -40.10
CA ARG A 100 3.22 11.47 -39.65
C ARG A 100 2.47 12.78 -39.46
N GLU A 101 2.43 13.30 -38.24
CA GLU A 101 2.10 14.71 -38.00
C GLU A 101 3.38 15.52 -37.80
N GLN A 102 3.51 16.61 -38.54
CA GLN A 102 4.61 17.56 -38.40
C GLN A 102 4.22 18.63 -37.37
N VAL A 103 4.91 18.66 -36.23
CA VAL A 103 4.72 19.73 -35.24
C VAL A 103 5.48 20.98 -35.70
N LEU A 104 4.72 22.01 -36.08
CA LEU A 104 5.25 23.29 -36.54
C LEU A 104 5.61 24.17 -35.33
N TYR A 105 6.89 24.23 -34.96
CA TYR A 105 7.37 25.15 -33.93
C TYR A 105 7.25 26.61 -34.42
N LYS A 106 6.35 27.38 -33.80
CA LYS A 106 6.36 28.85 -33.87
C LYS A 106 6.94 29.42 -32.58
N SER A 107 8.11 30.03 -32.70
CA SER A 107 8.70 30.86 -31.66
C SER A 107 7.90 32.15 -31.49
N ALA A 108 7.57 32.50 -30.24
CA ALA A 108 7.08 33.81 -29.85
C ALA A 108 8.16 34.48 -28.99
N THR A 109 8.57 35.68 -29.39
CA THR A 109 9.78 36.35 -28.88
C THR A 109 9.57 37.11 -27.58
N TYR A 110 10.66 37.19 -26.81
CA TYR A 110 10.76 37.79 -25.49
C TYR A 110 10.82 39.32 -25.60
N ALA A 111 9.68 40.01 -25.50
CA ALA A 111 9.63 41.48 -25.40
C ALA A 111 8.37 41.98 -24.68
N ASP A 112 8.49 43.15 -24.07
CA ASP A 112 7.42 44.06 -23.62
C ASP A 112 6.62 43.73 -22.34
N PHE A 113 7.34 43.52 -21.22
CA PHE A 113 6.75 43.70 -19.88
C PHE A 113 7.67 44.49 -18.93
N LYS A 114 8.06 45.71 -19.31
CA LYS A 114 8.87 46.60 -18.44
C LYS A 114 8.59 48.09 -18.60
N LYS A 115 7.33 48.52 -18.41
CA LYS A 115 7.00 49.96 -18.32
C LYS A 115 5.68 50.26 -17.60
N ARG A 116 5.68 50.24 -16.25
CA ARG A 116 4.68 50.92 -15.38
C ARG A 116 4.97 50.77 -13.86
N GLN A 117 6.12 51.24 -13.41
CA GLN A 117 6.28 51.70 -12.02
C GLN A 117 7.16 52.95 -12.00
N GLY A 118 6.56 54.08 -11.66
CA GLY A 118 7.25 55.37 -11.56
C GLY A 118 6.29 56.46 -11.11
N GLY A 119 6.66 57.16 -10.04
CA GLY A 119 6.00 58.41 -9.63
C GLY A 119 4.96 58.29 -8.52
N MET A 120 5.41 58.14 -7.27
CA MET A 120 4.94 58.98 -6.17
C MET A 120 5.93 58.92 -4.99
N ARG A 121 6.93 59.81 -5.04
CA ARG A 121 7.68 60.26 -3.88
C ARG A 121 7.33 61.73 -3.66
N ASN A 122 6.92 62.08 -2.44
CA ASN A 122 7.17 63.36 -1.73
C ASN A 122 5.99 63.75 -0.82
N MET A 123 6.00 63.26 0.41
CA MET A 123 5.58 64.07 1.56
C MET A 123 6.57 63.88 2.72
N ARG A 124 7.59 64.75 2.67
CA ARG A 124 8.13 65.49 3.82
C ARG A 124 6.98 65.96 4.74
N ASP A 125 7.15 66.18 6.05
CA ASP A 125 8.36 66.28 6.87
C ASP A 125 8.00 66.15 8.37
N LYS A 126 9.03 65.99 9.22
CA LYS A 126 9.00 66.08 10.71
C LYS A 126 8.29 64.94 11.46
N TRP A 127 9.06 64.19 12.26
CA TRP A 127 8.87 63.98 13.73
C TRP A 127 10.08 63.19 14.27
N GLY A 128 10.68 63.65 15.38
CA GLY A 128 11.48 62.82 16.30
C GLY A 128 12.86 62.30 15.86
N LEU A 129 13.91 63.12 15.97
CA LEU A 129 15.25 62.59 16.33
C LEU A 129 15.13 61.99 17.75
N GLY A 130 15.61 60.76 17.99
CA GLY A 130 15.82 60.33 19.39
C GLY A 130 15.72 58.86 19.82
N ILE A 131 15.93 57.85 18.98
CA ILE A 131 16.33 56.50 19.47
C ILE A 131 17.44 55.95 18.55
N SER A 132 18.71 56.17 18.92
CA SER A 132 19.87 55.68 18.15
C SER A 132 21.07 55.25 19.02
N MET A 133 20.79 54.90 20.29
CA MET A 133 21.81 54.59 21.31
C MET A 133 21.39 53.43 22.23
N ALA A 134 20.52 52.52 21.75
CA ALA A 134 20.01 51.38 22.52
C ALA A 134 20.09 50.02 21.80
N VAL A 135 20.32 50.00 20.48
CA VAL A 135 20.29 48.77 19.66
C VAL A 135 21.68 48.10 19.54
N LEU A 136 22.76 48.77 19.94
CA LEU A 136 24.14 48.27 19.78
C LEU A 136 24.72 47.50 20.99
N MET A 137 23.99 47.37 22.11
CA MET A 137 24.49 46.70 23.33
C MET A 137 23.84 45.33 23.63
N LEU A 138 23.04 44.76 22.72
CA LEU A 138 22.36 43.47 22.93
C LEU A 138 22.97 42.30 22.14
N LEU A 139 24.22 42.43 21.66
CA LEU A 139 24.86 41.47 20.73
C LEU A 139 26.16 40.86 21.29
N ALA A 140 26.17 40.41 22.56
CA ALA A 140 27.39 39.92 23.21
C ALA A 140 27.23 38.73 24.18
N VAL A 141 26.08 38.04 24.24
CA VAL A 141 25.85 36.94 25.23
C VAL A 141 25.14 35.71 24.61
N VAL A 142 25.67 35.16 23.51
CA VAL A 142 25.20 33.86 22.95
C VAL A 142 26.35 32.96 22.47
N LEU A 143 27.47 32.92 23.23
CA LEU A 143 28.61 32.04 22.95
C LEU A 143 29.06 31.28 24.20
N SER A 144 28.15 30.47 24.75
CA SER A 144 28.45 29.47 25.78
C SER A 144 27.51 28.26 25.62
N GLY A 145 27.87 27.35 24.72
CA GLY A 145 26.98 26.23 24.34
C GLY A 145 27.49 25.32 23.22
N CYS A 146 28.80 25.14 23.08
CA CYS A 146 29.37 24.09 22.22
C CYS A 146 30.16 23.12 23.11
N GLY A 147 29.66 21.89 23.24
CA GLY A 147 30.25 20.87 24.10
C GLY A 147 29.74 19.47 23.75
N GLY A 148 30.64 18.63 23.27
CA GLY A 148 30.34 17.28 22.78
C GLY A 148 29.92 17.26 21.30
N GLY A 149 30.54 16.48 20.41
CA GLY A 149 31.57 15.47 20.65
C GLY A 149 31.36 14.25 19.77
N GLY A 150 31.32 14.42 18.45
CA GLY A 150 31.11 13.33 17.51
C GLY A 150 30.86 13.84 16.10
N THR A 151 31.78 13.55 15.18
CA THR A 151 31.67 13.94 13.76
C THR A 151 30.61 13.08 13.08
N ALA A 152 29.33 13.43 13.27
CA ALA A 152 28.24 12.88 12.47
C ALA A 152 28.38 13.37 11.02
N GLY A 153 28.07 12.50 10.05
CA GLY A 153 28.12 12.89 8.63
C GLY A 153 27.20 14.08 8.37
N THR A 154 27.73 15.13 7.76
CA THR A 154 27.09 16.45 7.60
C THR A 154 25.98 16.48 6.55
N GLY A 155 25.32 15.35 6.31
CA GLY A 155 24.25 15.20 5.32
C GLY A 155 23.21 14.19 5.80
N THR A 156 21.99 14.35 5.30
CA THR A 156 20.86 13.46 5.55
C THR A 156 20.61 12.56 4.34
N GLY A 157 20.14 11.34 4.58
CA GLY A 157 19.53 10.49 3.55
C GLY A 157 18.02 10.38 3.75
N THR A 158 17.33 9.88 2.72
CA THR A 158 15.90 9.62 2.75
C THR A 158 15.65 8.16 3.11
N VAL A 159 14.70 7.89 3.99
CA VAL A 159 14.24 6.55 4.32
C VAL A 159 12.82 6.39 3.82
N GLY A 160 12.55 5.40 2.97
CA GLY A 160 11.20 4.94 2.65
C GLY A 160 10.70 3.97 3.71
N ILE A 161 9.49 4.18 4.24
CA ILE A 161 8.94 3.37 5.32
C ILE A 161 7.88 2.45 4.74
N PHE A 162 8.05 1.15 4.98
CA PHE A 162 7.10 0.11 4.59
C PHE A 162 6.69 -0.72 5.81
N VAL A 163 5.45 -1.19 5.80
CA VAL A 163 4.96 -2.25 6.70
C VAL A 163 4.52 -3.45 5.90
N THR A 164 4.80 -4.65 6.41
CA THR A 164 4.43 -5.91 5.77
C THR A 164 4.21 -7.01 6.81
N ASP A 165 3.83 -8.20 6.34
CA ASP A 165 3.67 -9.40 7.16
C ASP A 165 3.98 -10.68 6.34
N GLN A 166 4.03 -11.83 7.01
CA GLN A 166 3.91 -13.15 6.38
C GLN A 166 2.64 -13.90 6.87
N PHE A 167 1.88 -14.42 5.91
CA PHE A 167 0.56 -15.02 6.16
C PHE A 167 0.54 -16.08 7.28
N HIS A 168 -0.31 -15.85 8.28
CA HIS A 168 -0.61 -16.84 9.32
C HIS A 168 -2.05 -17.35 9.23
N THR A 169 -2.26 -18.67 9.27
CA THR A 169 -3.56 -19.31 9.00
C THR A 169 -4.58 -19.23 10.16
N GLN A 170 -4.15 -18.95 11.39
CA GLN A 170 -4.99 -19.11 12.59
C GLN A 170 -6.07 -18.02 12.79
N TYR A 171 -5.87 -16.82 12.24
CA TYR A 171 -6.73 -15.65 12.47
C TYR A 171 -7.18 -15.07 11.13
N SER A 172 -8.47 -14.82 10.95
CA SER A 172 -9.03 -14.27 9.70
C SER A 172 -8.79 -12.75 9.53
N GLN A 173 -8.39 -12.06 10.59
CA GLN A 173 -8.09 -10.63 10.64
C GLN A 173 -7.30 -10.32 11.93
N ILE A 174 -6.32 -9.43 11.87
CA ILE A 174 -5.65 -8.86 13.07
C ILE A 174 -5.44 -7.37 12.84
N VAL A 175 -6.16 -6.52 13.56
CA VAL A 175 -6.08 -5.05 13.40
C VAL A 175 -5.15 -4.44 14.45
N PHE A 176 -4.02 -3.90 13.99
CA PHE A 176 -3.15 -3.01 14.76
C PHE A 176 -3.50 -1.55 14.46
N THR A 177 -3.36 -0.66 15.46
CA THR A 177 -3.33 0.79 15.21
C THR A 177 -1.92 1.31 15.46
N LEU A 178 -1.26 1.79 14.40
CA LEU A 178 0.08 2.35 14.41
C LEU A 178 0.01 3.87 14.53
N TYR A 179 0.75 4.44 15.49
CA TYR A 179 0.86 5.89 15.68
C TYR A 179 2.20 6.44 15.21
N ARG A 180 3.30 5.72 15.44
CA ARG A 180 4.66 6.26 15.21
C ARG A 180 5.67 5.18 14.94
N ILE A 181 6.65 5.46 14.08
CA ILE A 181 7.88 4.69 13.92
C ILE A 181 9.07 5.62 14.14
N GLU A 182 9.99 5.22 15.00
CA GLU A 182 11.23 5.94 15.34
C GLU A 182 12.44 5.03 15.13
N VAL A 183 13.59 5.62 14.77
CA VAL A 183 14.83 4.89 14.51
C VAL A 183 15.96 5.43 15.40
N GLY A 184 16.66 4.55 16.10
CA GLY A 184 17.73 4.85 17.04
C GLY A 184 19.11 4.55 16.46
N ARG A 185 20.04 5.51 16.56
CA ARG A 185 21.39 5.38 16.01
C ARG A 185 22.20 4.34 16.78
N GLN A 186 23.12 3.67 16.09
CA GLN A 186 24.07 2.77 16.73
C GLN A 186 25.03 3.58 17.62
N GLY A 187 25.24 3.12 18.85
CA GLY A 187 26.15 3.74 19.82
C GLY A 187 25.58 4.92 20.62
N ASP A 188 24.39 5.43 20.29
CA ASP A 188 23.71 6.48 21.06
C ASP A 188 22.33 6.00 21.53
N PRO A 189 22.17 5.64 22.82
CA PRO A 189 20.92 5.07 23.33
C PRO A 189 19.70 6.00 23.22
N ASN A 190 19.90 7.32 23.15
CA ASN A 190 18.84 8.34 23.25
C ASN A 190 18.44 8.97 21.90
N SER A 191 19.19 8.70 20.82
CA SER A 191 19.06 9.34 19.49
C SER A 191 17.85 8.92 18.62
N PHE A 192 16.70 8.62 19.23
CA PHE A 192 15.53 8.20 18.46
C PHE A 192 14.95 9.36 17.63
N GLN A 193 14.75 9.09 16.33
CA GLN A 193 14.21 10.05 15.36
C GLN A 193 12.97 9.50 14.67
N THR A 194 11.91 10.29 14.62
CA THR A 194 10.61 9.92 14.04
C THR A 194 10.68 9.82 12.53
N VAL A 195 10.54 8.61 11.99
CA VAL A 195 10.49 8.33 10.54
C VAL A 195 9.07 8.08 10.03
N PHE A 196 8.07 7.91 10.89
CA PHE A 196 6.64 7.91 10.53
C PHE A 196 5.82 8.39 11.73
N GLU A 197 4.76 9.15 11.50
CA GLU A 197 3.83 9.60 12.54
C GLU A 197 2.43 9.82 11.94
N GLU A 198 1.41 9.30 12.63
CA GLU A 198 -0.02 9.52 12.38
C GLU A 198 -0.70 9.67 13.74
N SER A 199 -0.90 10.91 14.18
CA SER A 199 -1.28 11.23 15.58
C SER A 199 -2.64 10.69 15.99
N ALA A 200 -3.57 10.54 15.03
CA ALA A 200 -4.89 9.97 15.26
C ALA A 200 -4.94 8.44 15.08
N GLY A 201 -3.83 7.82 14.69
CA GLY A 201 -3.70 6.39 14.46
C GLY A 201 -4.03 5.96 13.03
N LEU A 202 -3.19 5.07 12.50
CA LEU A 202 -3.41 4.31 11.27
C LEU A 202 -3.74 2.86 11.65
N ALA A 203 -5.00 2.45 11.53
CA ALA A 203 -5.39 1.07 11.75
C ALA A 203 -5.20 0.23 10.49
N LEU A 204 -4.60 -0.95 10.63
CA LEU A 204 -4.25 -1.87 9.55
C LEU A 204 -4.60 -3.31 9.94
N ASP A 205 -5.31 -4.04 9.08
CA ASP A 205 -5.37 -5.51 9.14
C ASP A 205 -4.02 -6.08 8.70
N VAL A 206 -3.13 -6.39 9.64
CA VAL A 206 -1.76 -6.83 9.30
C VAL A 206 -1.76 -8.13 8.50
N ARG A 207 -2.81 -8.96 8.61
CA ARG A 207 -2.99 -10.15 7.76
C ARG A 207 -3.15 -9.81 6.27
N SER A 208 -3.75 -8.66 5.92
CA SER A 208 -3.89 -8.26 4.52
C SER A 208 -2.56 -7.81 3.88
N LEU A 209 -1.51 -7.65 4.69
CA LEU A 209 -0.16 -7.32 4.22
C LEU A 209 0.66 -8.53 3.76
N ALA A 210 0.13 -9.75 3.84
CA ALA A 210 0.88 -10.98 3.55
C ALA A 210 1.59 -11.02 2.17
N ASN A 211 1.01 -10.37 1.15
CA ASN A 211 1.57 -10.28 -0.21
C ASN A 211 2.01 -8.84 -0.58
N LEU A 212 2.05 -7.94 0.39
CA LEU A 212 2.15 -6.49 0.19
C LEU A 212 3.12 -5.85 1.20
N ALA A 213 4.06 -5.06 0.71
CA ALA A 213 4.71 -4.04 1.50
C ALA A 213 3.97 -2.71 1.28
N GLN A 214 3.15 -2.31 2.24
CA GLN A 214 2.41 -1.06 2.23
C GLN A 214 3.39 0.08 2.56
N PHE A 215 3.57 0.98 1.60
CA PHE A 215 4.33 2.21 1.80
C PHE A 215 3.55 3.18 2.67
N LEU A 216 4.19 3.67 3.73
CA LEU A 216 3.65 4.66 4.67
C LEU A 216 4.15 6.09 4.39
N GLY A 217 5.15 6.24 3.52
CA GLY A 217 5.76 7.52 3.16
C GLY A 217 7.28 7.53 3.37
N VAL A 218 7.85 8.73 3.42
CA VAL A 218 9.30 8.94 3.63
C VAL A 218 9.60 9.64 4.95
N GLY A 219 10.80 9.41 5.47
CA GLY A 219 11.44 10.16 6.56
C GLY A 219 12.84 10.61 6.14
N SER A 220 13.44 11.51 6.91
CA SER A 220 14.84 11.91 6.73
C SER A 220 15.63 11.54 7.98
N LEU A 221 16.84 10.99 7.78
CA LEU A 221 17.77 10.67 8.87
C LEU A 221 19.17 11.22 8.53
N PRO A 222 19.94 11.71 9.51
CA PRO A 222 21.37 11.95 9.35
C PRO A 222 22.10 10.70 8.86
N ALA A 223 23.13 10.87 8.03
CA ALA A 223 23.93 9.75 7.57
C ALA A 223 24.58 8.99 8.74
N GLY A 224 24.59 7.66 8.68
CA GLY A 224 25.11 6.78 9.74
C GLY A 224 24.43 5.42 9.79
N VAL A 225 24.82 4.63 10.79
CA VAL A 225 24.28 3.29 11.05
C VAL A 225 23.27 3.35 12.20
N TYR A 226 22.15 2.66 12.01
CA TYR A 226 21.03 2.56 12.94
C TYR A 226 20.73 1.09 13.18
N ASN A 227 20.56 0.71 14.44
CA ASN A 227 20.46 -0.70 14.85
C ASN A 227 19.23 -1.01 15.72
N ARG A 228 18.37 -0.02 15.98
CA ARG A 228 17.14 -0.15 16.76
C ARG A 228 16.04 0.63 16.10
N ALA A 229 14.84 0.08 16.05
CA ALA A 229 13.61 0.81 15.74
C ALA A 229 12.64 0.70 16.91
N ARG A 230 11.74 1.68 17.00
CA ARG A 230 10.57 1.65 17.88
C ARG A 230 9.32 1.81 17.05
N ILE A 231 8.29 1.00 17.31
CA ILE A 231 6.93 1.35 16.93
C ILE A 231 6.14 1.78 18.16
N THR A 232 5.23 2.73 17.99
CA THR A 232 4.22 3.10 18.98
C THR A 232 2.85 2.72 18.41
N VAL A 233 2.12 1.88 19.13
CA VAL A 233 0.83 1.32 18.74
C VAL A 233 -0.22 1.53 19.84
N ALA A 234 -1.49 1.27 19.54
CA ALA A 234 -2.49 1.12 20.58
C ALA A 234 -2.13 -0.06 21.51
N ASP A 235 -2.47 0.05 22.80
CA ASP A 235 -2.26 -0.99 23.81
C ASP A 235 -3.24 -2.17 23.68
N THR A 236 -4.18 -2.09 22.74
CA THR A 236 -5.14 -3.12 22.39
C THR A 236 -5.16 -3.37 20.88
N ILE A 237 -5.49 -4.60 20.49
CA ILE A 237 -5.71 -5.01 19.10
C ILE A 237 -7.04 -5.75 18.95
N GLN A 238 -7.59 -5.74 17.74
CA GLN A 238 -8.74 -6.58 17.39
C GLN A 238 -8.25 -7.85 16.70
N VAL A 239 -8.67 -9.01 17.18
CA VAL A 239 -8.33 -10.31 16.60
C VAL A 239 -9.61 -11.05 16.23
N THR A 240 -9.73 -11.46 14.97
CA THR A 240 -10.86 -12.25 14.48
C THR A 240 -10.38 -13.66 14.18
N SER A 241 -11.01 -14.66 14.80
CA SER A 241 -10.69 -16.07 14.55
C SER A 241 -11.14 -16.50 13.15
N THR A 242 -10.67 -17.64 12.66
CA THR A 242 -11.19 -18.26 11.42
C THR A 242 -12.67 -18.64 11.51
N GLY A 243 -13.22 -18.78 12.72
CA GLY A 243 -14.66 -18.95 12.97
C GLY A 243 -15.47 -17.65 13.00
N GLY A 244 -14.87 -16.49 12.71
CA GLY A 244 -15.54 -15.19 12.66
C GLY A 244 -15.74 -14.50 14.02
N THR A 245 -15.43 -15.15 15.14
CA THR A 245 -15.49 -14.53 16.47
C THR A 245 -14.40 -13.47 16.60
N SER A 246 -14.81 -12.25 16.92
CA SER A 246 -13.93 -11.09 17.12
C SER A 246 -13.72 -10.81 18.60
N THR A 247 -12.48 -10.56 19.01
CA THR A 247 -12.13 -10.18 20.39
C THR A 247 -11.13 -9.03 20.42
N THR A 248 -11.35 -8.06 21.29
CA THR A 248 -10.31 -7.10 21.69
C THR A 248 -9.36 -7.77 22.68
N LEU A 249 -8.07 -7.73 22.41
CA LEU A 249 -7.02 -8.27 23.29
C LEU A 249 -6.02 -7.19 23.65
N ASN A 250 -5.54 -7.22 24.90
CA ASN A 250 -4.49 -6.32 25.35
C ASN A 250 -3.13 -6.81 24.84
N LEU A 251 -2.27 -5.87 24.45
CA LEU A 251 -0.87 -6.15 24.22
C LEU A 251 -0.12 -6.30 25.54
N ASP A 252 0.89 -7.18 25.59
CA ASP A 252 1.66 -7.42 26.81
C ASP A 252 2.62 -6.25 27.11
N ALA A 253 2.19 -5.38 28.02
CA ALA A 253 2.98 -4.28 28.54
C ALA A 253 4.27 -4.73 29.29
N GLY A 254 4.43 -6.01 29.61
CA GLY A 254 5.66 -6.57 30.17
C GLY A 254 6.82 -6.70 29.17
N ILE A 255 6.55 -6.59 27.86
CA ILE A 255 7.57 -6.56 26.80
C ILE A 255 7.56 -5.26 25.98
N GLY A 256 6.77 -4.27 26.40
CA GLY A 256 6.71 -2.93 25.82
C GLY A 256 6.85 -1.84 26.87
N ARG A 257 6.85 -0.57 26.45
CA ARG A 257 6.87 0.60 27.33
C ARG A 257 5.55 1.37 27.18
N PRO A 258 4.67 1.39 28.21
CA PRO A 258 3.46 2.21 28.18
C PRO A 258 3.82 3.70 28.06
N LEU A 259 3.10 4.43 27.21
CA LEU A 259 3.27 5.88 27.02
C LEU A 259 2.12 6.71 27.62
N GLY A 260 1.07 6.07 28.12
CA GLY A 260 -0.21 6.71 28.45
C GLY A 260 -1.16 6.72 27.26
N ASN A 261 -2.36 7.30 27.44
CA ASN A 261 -3.38 7.47 26.38
C ASN A 261 -3.75 6.21 25.59
N GLY A 262 -3.63 5.02 26.18
CA GLY A 262 -3.88 3.75 25.48
C GLY A 262 -2.80 3.39 24.46
N GLN A 263 -1.55 3.83 24.64
CA GLN A 263 -0.44 3.56 23.74
C GLN A 263 0.69 2.77 24.39
N LEU A 264 1.26 1.86 23.60
CA LEU A 264 2.37 0.99 23.98
C LEU A 264 3.49 1.07 22.92
N GLN A 265 4.73 1.20 23.39
CA GLN A 265 5.92 1.31 22.54
C GLN A 265 6.76 0.04 22.60
N PHE A 266 7.11 -0.53 21.44
CA PHE A 266 7.97 -1.71 21.32
C PHE A 266 9.28 -1.32 20.64
N GLU A 267 10.42 -1.78 21.18
CA GLU A 267 11.75 -1.61 20.58
C GLU A 267 12.24 -2.96 20.03
N PHE A 268 12.76 -2.96 18.81
CA PHE A 268 13.23 -4.16 18.12
C PHE A 268 14.52 -3.87 17.33
N PRO A 269 15.39 -4.88 17.13
CA PRO A 269 16.63 -4.69 16.39
C PRO A 269 16.35 -4.48 14.90
N ILE A 270 17.17 -3.62 14.28
CA ILE A 270 17.20 -3.44 12.82
C ILE A 270 18.66 -3.41 12.35
N GLN A 271 18.87 -3.39 11.03
CA GLN A 271 20.17 -3.08 10.45
C GLN A 271 19.98 -2.12 9.26
N LEU A 272 20.12 -0.82 9.52
CA LEU A 272 19.89 0.23 8.54
C LEU A 272 21.12 1.14 8.43
N THR A 273 21.61 1.34 7.21
CA THR A 273 22.70 2.30 6.92
C THR A 273 22.14 3.40 6.02
N VAL A 274 22.18 4.63 6.50
CA VAL A 274 21.76 5.82 5.77
C VAL A 274 23.01 6.52 5.24
N ALA A 275 23.12 6.64 3.91
CA ALA A 275 24.13 7.47 3.26
C ALA A 275 23.57 8.89 2.98
N ALA A 276 24.45 9.88 2.86
CA ALA A 276 24.03 11.27 2.63
C ALA A 276 23.56 11.46 1.18
N SER A 277 22.41 12.11 0.99
CA SER A 277 21.73 12.31 -0.30
C SER A 277 21.23 11.04 -1.01
N ASP A 278 21.40 9.87 -0.40
CA ASP A 278 20.91 8.59 -0.92
C ASP A 278 19.54 8.22 -0.31
N ASN A 279 18.86 7.31 -0.99
CA ASN A 279 17.65 6.65 -0.53
C ASN A 279 17.97 5.29 0.10
N THR A 280 17.24 4.93 1.15
CA THR A 280 17.22 3.59 1.74
C THR A 280 15.80 3.23 2.19
N THR A 281 15.57 1.98 2.59
CA THR A 281 14.26 1.48 3.01
C THR A 281 14.31 0.93 4.44
N LEU A 282 13.27 1.20 5.21
CA LEU A 282 12.96 0.51 6.47
C LEU A 282 11.68 -0.27 6.26
N ILE A 283 11.79 -1.60 6.25
CA ILE A 283 10.64 -2.49 6.13
C ILE A 283 10.39 -3.15 7.49
N VAL A 284 9.26 -2.80 8.11
CA VAL A 284 8.82 -3.38 9.38
C VAL A 284 7.90 -4.56 9.06
N ASP A 285 8.35 -5.76 9.39
CA ASP A 285 7.56 -6.98 9.30
C ASP A 285 6.94 -7.28 10.67
N PHE A 286 5.61 -7.40 10.69
CA PHE A 286 4.83 -7.77 11.87
C PHE A 286 4.96 -9.24 12.25
N ASP A 287 5.58 -10.09 11.41
CA ASP A 287 5.95 -11.47 11.71
C ASP A 287 4.88 -12.24 12.49
N LEU A 288 3.63 -12.22 11.98
CA LEU A 288 2.48 -12.84 12.65
C LEU A 288 2.68 -14.30 13.13
N PRO A 289 3.42 -15.18 12.42
CA PRO A 289 3.70 -16.53 12.90
C PRO A 289 4.50 -16.59 14.21
N SER A 290 5.25 -15.53 14.55
CA SER A 290 6.05 -15.41 15.78
C SER A 290 5.29 -14.74 16.94
N PHE A 291 4.05 -14.30 16.73
CA PHE A 291 3.21 -13.78 17.81
C PHE A 291 2.94 -14.85 18.87
N SER A 292 2.94 -14.45 20.15
CA SER A 292 2.52 -15.34 21.23
C SER A 292 1.34 -14.80 22.03
N PHE A 293 0.37 -15.67 22.26
CA PHE A 293 -0.88 -15.39 22.97
C PHE A 293 -0.81 -16.11 24.32
N ILE A 294 -0.51 -15.36 25.39
CA ILE A 294 -0.19 -15.92 26.71
C ILE A 294 -1.05 -15.23 27.75
N ASN A 295 -1.82 -16.00 28.53
CA ASN A 295 -2.68 -15.50 29.61
C ASN A 295 -3.67 -14.38 29.18
N GLY A 296 -4.15 -14.42 27.93
CA GLY A 296 -5.05 -13.39 27.38
C GLY A 296 -4.35 -12.10 26.90
N LEU A 297 -3.02 -12.03 27.01
CA LEU A 297 -2.21 -10.96 26.45
C LEU A 297 -1.57 -11.38 25.13
N VAL A 298 -1.36 -10.43 24.23
CA VAL A 298 -0.66 -10.63 22.95
C VAL A 298 0.73 -10.02 23.01
N ARG A 299 1.74 -10.83 22.72
CA ARG A 299 3.12 -10.39 22.52
C ARG A 299 3.36 -10.28 21.01
N PRO A 300 3.39 -9.06 20.45
CA PRO A 300 3.75 -8.90 19.05
C PRO A 300 5.23 -9.26 18.85
N ALA A 301 5.50 -9.95 17.75
CA ALA A 301 6.84 -10.02 17.18
C ALA A 301 7.01 -8.86 16.20
N LEU A 302 8.23 -8.34 16.07
CA LEU A 302 8.58 -7.30 15.11
C LEU A 302 9.99 -7.55 14.64
N ARG A 303 10.22 -7.44 13.33
CA ARG A 303 11.56 -7.56 12.77
C ARG A 303 11.79 -6.57 11.63
N HIS A 304 13.06 -6.29 11.38
CA HIS A 304 13.48 -5.73 10.11
C HIS A 304 13.40 -6.80 9.04
N LEU A 305 12.70 -6.53 7.94
CA LEU A 305 12.74 -7.36 6.74
C LEU A 305 13.75 -6.77 5.76
N HIS A 306 14.72 -7.57 5.34
CA HIS A 306 15.69 -7.13 4.35
C HIS A 306 15.11 -7.24 2.93
N GLU A 307 15.63 -6.42 1.99
CA GLU A 307 15.13 -6.36 0.62
C GLU A 307 15.28 -7.68 -0.15
N ASP A 308 16.20 -8.57 0.24
CA ASP A 308 16.34 -9.93 -0.29
C ASP A 308 15.34 -10.94 0.31
N GLU A 309 14.74 -10.63 1.46
CA GLU A 309 13.68 -11.44 2.09
C GLU A 309 12.26 -11.07 1.60
N MET A 310 12.12 -9.95 0.88
CA MET A 310 10.83 -9.43 0.41
C MET A 310 10.05 -10.43 -0.47
N GLY A 311 10.76 -11.28 -1.22
CA GLY A 311 10.15 -12.23 -2.15
C GLY A 311 9.35 -11.53 -3.24
N ASN A 312 8.14 -12.04 -3.52
CA ASN A 312 7.26 -11.52 -4.57
C ASN A 312 6.29 -10.41 -4.08
N ARG A 313 6.49 -9.86 -2.87
CA ARG A 313 5.58 -8.86 -2.31
C ARG A 313 5.59 -7.59 -3.16
N ARG A 314 4.40 -7.13 -3.55
CA ARG A 314 4.24 -5.86 -4.27
C ARG A 314 4.55 -4.70 -3.30
N ARG A 315 5.12 -3.60 -3.80
CA ARG A 315 5.36 -2.38 -3.01
C ARG A 315 4.34 -1.34 -3.48
N GLU A 316 3.30 -1.12 -2.69
CA GLU A 316 2.19 -0.25 -3.07
C GLU A 316 2.06 0.93 -2.11
N ALA A 317 1.65 2.07 -2.63
CA ALA A 317 1.34 3.28 -1.89
C ALA A 317 -0.15 3.54 -1.95
N GLU A 318 -0.71 3.92 -0.79
CA GLU A 318 -2.04 4.51 -0.67
C GLU A 318 -1.90 5.66 0.34
N LEU A 319 -1.55 6.85 -0.18
CA LEU A 319 -1.17 8.02 0.62
C LEU A 319 -2.11 9.20 0.33
N SER A 320 -2.48 9.93 1.39
CA SER A 320 -3.12 11.24 1.28
C SER A 320 -2.10 12.37 1.46
N GLY A 321 -2.31 13.51 0.79
CA GLY A 321 -1.51 14.72 0.97
C GLY A 321 -1.88 15.83 -0.01
N THR A 322 -1.15 16.95 0.06
CA THR A 322 -1.38 18.13 -0.78
C THR A 322 -0.39 18.18 -1.94
N ILE A 323 -0.85 18.52 -3.15
CA ILE A 323 0.03 18.77 -4.29
C ILE A 323 0.82 20.07 -4.02
N ALA A 324 2.12 19.93 -3.75
CA ALA A 324 3.01 21.08 -3.48
C ALA A 324 3.61 21.70 -4.75
N ALA A 325 3.82 20.88 -5.79
CA ALA A 325 4.32 21.32 -7.10
C ALA A 325 3.88 20.36 -8.19
N LEU A 326 3.58 20.87 -9.38
CA LEU A 326 3.41 20.06 -10.60
C LEU A 326 4.75 19.92 -11.33
N ALA A 327 4.93 18.83 -12.06
CA ALA A 327 6.07 18.58 -12.93
C ALA A 327 5.63 17.86 -14.22
N ASP A 328 6.48 17.86 -15.24
CA ASP A 328 6.23 17.05 -16.43
C ASP A 328 6.11 15.57 -16.05
N GLY A 329 4.96 14.96 -16.35
CA GLY A 329 4.67 13.57 -16.00
C GLY A 329 4.51 13.29 -14.50
N GLY A 330 4.12 14.27 -13.68
CA GLY A 330 3.86 14.01 -12.26
C GLY A 330 3.71 15.23 -11.36
N PHE A 331 3.90 15.01 -10.06
CA PHE A 331 3.83 16.06 -9.04
C PHE A 331 4.59 15.69 -7.76
N THR A 332 4.84 16.69 -6.93
CA THR A 332 5.34 16.52 -5.56
C THR A 332 4.16 16.51 -4.60
N LEU A 333 3.95 15.38 -3.93
CA LEU A 333 2.95 15.21 -2.87
C LEU A 333 3.57 15.56 -1.52
N GLN A 334 3.04 16.58 -0.84
CA GLN A 334 3.37 16.89 0.55
C GLN A 334 2.45 16.11 1.49
N LEU A 335 3.05 15.24 2.31
CA LEU A 335 2.40 14.47 3.35
C LEU A 335 2.21 15.32 4.61
N ARG A 336 1.40 14.80 5.54
CA ARG A 336 1.35 15.30 6.93
C ARG A 336 2.77 15.36 7.51
N HIS A 337 3.03 16.35 8.35
CA HIS A 337 4.39 16.70 8.84
C HIS A 337 5.35 17.26 7.77
N GLY A 338 4.82 17.71 6.62
CA GLY A 338 5.54 18.55 5.65
C GLY A 338 6.52 17.83 4.72
N ARG A 339 6.69 16.52 4.89
CA ARG A 339 7.59 15.67 4.11
C ARG A 339 7.04 15.46 2.70
N THR A 340 7.89 15.23 1.71
CA THR A 340 7.48 15.18 0.30
C THR A 340 7.86 13.88 -0.39
N VAL A 341 6.93 13.34 -1.19
CA VAL A 341 7.17 12.19 -2.08
C VAL A 341 6.93 12.62 -3.53
N ARG A 342 7.71 12.10 -4.47
CA ARG A 342 7.48 12.33 -5.90
C ARG A 342 6.50 11.29 -6.44
N VAL A 343 5.43 11.77 -7.05
CA VAL A 343 4.45 10.96 -7.78
C VAL A 343 4.68 11.16 -9.27
N GLN A 344 4.75 10.07 -10.02
CA GLN A 344 4.77 10.04 -11.48
C GLN A 344 3.39 9.62 -11.99
N THR A 345 2.91 10.28 -13.03
CA THR A 345 1.67 9.96 -13.74
C THR A 345 1.97 9.62 -15.19
N ASN A 346 1.19 8.73 -15.78
CA ASN A 346 1.32 8.32 -17.17
C ASN A 346 -0.07 8.19 -17.83
N ALA A 347 -0.12 7.78 -19.10
CA ALA A 347 -1.36 7.66 -19.86
C ALA A 347 -2.33 6.57 -19.37
N GLN A 348 -1.96 5.77 -18.37
CA GLN A 348 -2.81 4.78 -17.69
C GLN A 348 -3.19 5.22 -16.26
N THR A 349 -2.67 6.35 -15.77
CA THR A 349 -3.06 6.88 -14.46
C THR A 349 -4.49 7.41 -14.52
N VAL A 350 -5.40 6.80 -13.77
CA VAL A 350 -6.79 7.24 -13.64
C VAL A 350 -6.83 8.46 -12.70
N ILE A 351 -7.37 9.59 -13.15
CA ILE A 351 -7.47 10.82 -12.34
C ILE A 351 -8.95 11.16 -12.13
N THR A 352 -9.38 11.14 -10.87
CA THR A 352 -10.77 11.28 -10.46
C THR A 352 -10.96 12.42 -9.47
N SER A 353 -12.20 12.83 -9.22
CA SER A 353 -12.56 13.68 -8.09
C SER A 353 -13.64 13.02 -7.26
N GLU A 354 -13.58 13.20 -5.95
CA GLU A 354 -14.69 12.86 -5.05
C GLU A 354 -16.00 13.59 -5.43
N SER A 355 -15.90 14.74 -6.12
CA SER A 355 -17.05 15.46 -6.69
C SER A 355 -17.71 14.79 -7.92
N GLY A 356 -17.19 13.66 -8.40
CA GLY A 356 -17.71 12.94 -9.57
C GLY A 356 -17.34 13.55 -10.94
N ASN A 357 -16.46 14.55 -10.97
CA ASN A 357 -15.98 15.18 -12.21
C ASN A 357 -14.51 14.88 -12.45
N THR A 358 -14.13 14.64 -13.72
CA THR A 358 -12.71 14.67 -14.11
C THR A 358 -12.18 16.09 -13.90
N SER A 359 -11.05 16.21 -13.21
CA SER A 359 -10.43 17.50 -12.89
C SER A 359 -8.93 17.44 -13.09
N THR A 360 -8.38 18.55 -13.58
CA THR A 360 -6.94 18.70 -13.79
C THR A 360 -6.23 18.83 -12.44
N LEU A 361 -5.11 18.13 -12.28
CA LEU A 361 -4.26 18.27 -11.11
C LEU A 361 -3.73 19.70 -10.98
N ALA A 362 -3.82 20.27 -9.78
CA ALA A 362 -3.41 21.64 -9.48
C ALA A 362 -2.69 21.73 -8.12
N VAL A 363 -1.72 22.64 -8.01
CA VAL A 363 -1.05 22.93 -6.74
C VAL A 363 -2.07 23.38 -5.69
N GLY A 364 -1.94 22.87 -4.47
CA GLY A 364 -2.87 23.12 -3.36
C GLY A 364 -4.06 22.16 -3.27
N GLN A 365 -4.31 21.31 -4.28
CA GLN A 365 -5.31 20.25 -4.16
C GLN A 365 -4.86 19.20 -3.15
N HIS A 366 -5.78 18.76 -2.29
CA HIS A 366 -5.61 17.58 -1.46
C HIS A 366 -6.01 16.34 -2.28
N VAL A 367 -5.16 15.31 -2.30
CA VAL A 367 -5.33 14.12 -3.13
C VAL A 367 -5.03 12.84 -2.35
N LYS A 368 -5.65 11.74 -2.77
CA LYS A 368 -5.24 10.38 -2.44
C LYS A 368 -4.56 9.74 -3.65
N VAL A 369 -3.41 9.10 -3.44
CA VAL A 369 -2.60 8.49 -4.50
C VAL A 369 -2.47 7.00 -4.23
N TYR A 370 -2.94 6.20 -5.19
CA TYR A 370 -2.75 4.75 -5.24
C TYR A 370 -1.72 4.44 -6.33
N GLY A 371 -0.71 3.62 -6.04
CA GLY A 371 0.33 3.32 -7.04
C GLY A 371 1.40 2.35 -6.57
N VAL A 372 2.32 2.02 -7.48
CA VAL A 372 3.47 1.14 -7.21
C VAL A 372 4.69 1.99 -6.86
N VAL A 373 5.45 1.58 -5.84
CA VAL A 373 6.62 2.31 -5.35
C VAL A 373 7.92 1.70 -5.89
N ASN A 374 8.75 2.54 -6.50
CA ASN A 374 10.14 2.21 -6.77
C ASN A 374 10.96 2.42 -5.47
N PRO A 375 11.48 1.37 -4.81
CA PRO A 375 12.17 1.50 -3.53
C PRO A 375 13.53 2.19 -3.65
N VAL A 376 14.14 2.22 -4.85
CA VAL A 376 15.45 2.86 -5.08
C VAL A 376 15.29 4.37 -5.24
N GLU A 377 14.31 4.81 -6.02
CA GLU A 377 14.05 6.23 -6.26
C GLU A 377 13.12 6.87 -5.21
N LEU A 378 12.39 6.06 -4.43
CA LEU A 378 11.28 6.46 -3.57
C LEU A 378 10.22 7.28 -4.33
N THR A 379 10.00 6.91 -5.60
CA THR A 379 8.98 7.45 -6.50
C THR A 379 7.75 6.54 -6.51
N ILE A 380 6.56 7.15 -6.56
CA ILE A 380 5.28 6.42 -6.74
C ILE A 380 4.87 6.56 -8.20
N THR A 381 4.75 5.46 -8.93
CA THR A 381 4.04 5.43 -10.22
C THR A 381 2.55 5.28 -9.93
N ALA A 382 1.79 6.36 -10.10
CA ALA A 382 0.37 6.37 -9.78
C ALA A 382 -0.44 5.52 -10.77
N LEU A 383 -1.21 4.57 -10.21
CA LEU A 383 -2.29 3.90 -10.91
C LEU A 383 -3.55 4.78 -10.87
N ARG A 384 -3.82 5.40 -9.71
CA ARG A 384 -4.97 6.28 -9.49
C ARG A 384 -4.62 7.49 -8.63
N VAL A 385 -5.12 8.66 -9.01
CA VAL A 385 -5.03 9.91 -8.24
C VAL A 385 -6.43 10.48 -8.07
N LYS A 386 -6.91 10.46 -6.82
CA LYS A 386 -8.25 10.90 -6.44
C LYS A 386 -8.17 12.27 -5.77
N ILE A 387 -8.72 13.30 -6.41
CA ILE A 387 -8.80 14.64 -5.85
C ILE A 387 -9.91 14.67 -4.79
N LYS A 388 -9.53 14.94 -3.54
CA LYS A 388 -10.45 15.00 -2.40
C LYS A 388 -11.13 16.38 -2.38
N ASP A 389 -12.46 16.41 -2.41
CA ASP A 389 -13.27 17.60 -2.11
C ASP A 389 -13.72 17.65 -0.64
N LEU A 390 -13.55 16.52 0.06
CA LEU A 390 -13.73 16.36 1.49
C LEU A 390 -12.36 16.33 2.17
N ASN A 391 -11.99 17.44 2.81
CA ASN A 391 -10.89 17.44 3.77
C ASN A 391 -11.33 16.66 5.01
N ASP A 392 -10.60 15.58 5.29
CA ASP A 392 -10.86 14.71 6.43
C ASP A 392 -10.21 15.24 7.73
N ASP A 393 -9.34 16.25 7.59
CA ASP A 393 -8.46 16.78 8.64
C ASP A 393 -9.07 17.97 9.38
N ASP A 394 -9.97 18.70 8.71
CA ASP A 394 -10.55 19.95 9.20
C ASP A 394 -11.84 19.73 10.03
N MET A 395 -12.27 18.48 10.20
CA MET A 395 -13.56 18.11 10.80
C MET A 395 -13.40 17.12 11.97
N PRO A 396 -13.86 17.44 13.19
CA PRO A 396 -13.76 16.52 14.33
C PRO A 396 -14.60 15.26 14.10
N ASN A 397 -14.07 14.12 14.54
CA ASN A 397 -14.65 12.77 14.39
C ASN A 397 -14.87 12.30 12.94
N ARG A 398 -14.26 12.98 11.96
CA ARG A 398 -14.27 12.52 10.57
C ARG A 398 -13.30 11.35 10.41
N VAL A 399 -13.77 10.30 9.74
CA VAL A 399 -13.03 9.04 9.58
C VAL A 399 -13.07 8.59 8.13
N GLU A 400 -11.96 8.00 7.70
CA GLU A 400 -11.84 7.29 6.42
C GLU A 400 -11.55 5.81 6.75
N ILE A 401 -12.41 4.92 6.28
CA ILE A 401 -12.21 3.47 6.42
C ILE A 401 -12.25 2.78 5.07
N LYS A 402 -11.51 1.70 4.96
CA LYS A 402 -11.55 0.79 3.82
C LYS A 402 -11.75 -0.64 4.32
N GLY A 403 -12.66 -1.38 3.71
CA GLY A 403 -13.05 -2.71 4.20
C GLY A 403 -13.93 -3.47 3.22
N ILE A 404 -14.20 -4.73 3.56
CA ILE A 404 -15.04 -5.63 2.76
C ILE A 404 -16.42 -5.79 3.40
N VAL A 405 -17.47 -5.60 2.61
CA VAL A 405 -18.88 -5.72 3.02
C VAL A 405 -19.16 -7.15 3.46
N THR A 406 -19.69 -7.34 4.67
CA THR A 406 -20.01 -8.66 5.22
C THR A 406 -21.51 -8.89 5.36
N GLN A 407 -22.29 -7.86 5.67
CA GLN A 407 -23.76 -7.92 5.71
C GLN A 407 -24.36 -6.60 5.24
N ILE A 408 -25.57 -6.65 4.70
CA ILE A 408 -26.35 -5.48 4.23
C ILE A 408 -27.70 -5.50 4.93
N GLY A 409 -28.18 -4.31 5.31
CA GLY A 409 -29.52 -4.07 5.81
C GLY A 409 -30.09 -2.76 5.23
N GLU A 410 -31.30 -2.40 5.65
CA GLU A 410 -31.92 -1.15 5.21
C GLU A 410 -31.15 0.06 5.78
N GLY A 411 -30.64 0.92 4.90
CA GLY A 411 -29.87 2.13 5.28
C GLY A 411 -28.53 1.87 5.99
N ARG A 412 -28.05 0.61 6.03
CA ARG A 412 -26.81 0.23 6.72
C ARG A 412 -26.13 -1.01 6.14
N PHE A 413 -24.84 -1.13 6.38
CA PHE A 413 -24.07 -2.35 6.12
C PHE A 413 -22.98 -2.54 7.17
N THR A 414 -22.43 -3.75 7.24
CA THR A 414 -21.27 -4.06 8.10
C THR A 414 -20.04 -4.34 7.25
N LEU A 415 -18.88 -3.91 7.75
CA LEU A 415 -17.59 -4.10 7.12
C LEU A 415 -16.66 -4.94 8.00
N ARG A 416 -15.90 -5.85 7.37
CA ARG A 416 -14.62 -6.31 7.90
C ARG A 416 -13.55 -5.28 7.51
N LEU A 417 -12.93 -4.67 8.50
CA LEU A 417 -11.93 -3.62 8.28
C LEU A 417 -10.66 -4.16 7.59
N LEU A 418 -10.15 -3.42 6.61
CA LEU A 418 -8.79 -3.56 6.07
C LEU A 418 -7.89 -2.42 6.57
N ARG A 419 -8.38 -1.19 6.55
CA ARG A 419 -7.67 0.02 6.98
C ARG A 419 -8.61 1.05 7.59
N ALA A 420 -8.19 1.73 8.65
CA ALA A 420 -8.84 2.95 9.13
C ALA A 420 -7.83 4.08 9.31
N GLN A 421 -8.26 5.31 9.07
CA GLN A 421 -7.52 6.53 9.37
C GLN A 421 -8.36 7.42 10.30
N HIS A 422 -7.65 8.17 11.14
CA HIS A 422 -8.20 9.20 12.04
C HIS A 422 -8.98 8.69 13.27
N PHE A 423 -8.95 7.38 13.54
CA PHE A 423 -9.41 6.80 14.80
C PHE A 423 -8.85 5.39 15.04
N THR A 424 -8.97 4.93 16.28
CA THR A 424 -8.74 3.52 16.69
C THR A 424 -10.06 2.74 16.70
N PRO A 425 -10.23 1.73 15.85
CA PRO A 425 -11.41 0.86 15.86
C PRO A 425 -11.53 0.03 17.15
N LYS A 426 -12.68 0.14 17.83
CA LYS A 426 -12.98 -0.65 19.04
C LYS A 426 -13.60 -2.03 18.76
N ASN A 427 -14.02 -2.27 17.53
CA ASN A 427 -14.66 -3.49 17.06
C ASN A 427 -13.96 -3.94 15.77
N ALA A 428 -13.82 -5.24 15.55
CA ALA A 428 -13.22 -5.79 14.32
C ALA A 428 -14.12 -5.62 13.09
N THR A 429 -15.44 -5.59 13.32
CA THR A 429 -16.45 -5.17 12.34
C THR A 429 -16.99 -3.78 12.67
N LEU A 430 -17.23 -2.99 11.63
CA LEU A 430 -17.81 -1.65 11.75
C LEU A 430 -19.18 -1.61 11.07
N THR A 431 -20.15 -0.95 11.69
CA THR A 431 -21.38 -0.57 10.98
C THR A 431 -21.17 0.76 10.28
N VAL A 432 -21.57 0.81 9.02
CA VAL A 432 -21.79 2.04 8.27
C VAL A 432 -23.29 2.25 8.09
N THR A 433 -23.77 3.46 8.37
CA THR A 433 -25.13 3.91 8.04
C THR A 433 -25.05 4.94 6.90
N TYR A 434 -26.07 4.96 6.04
CA TYR A 434 -26.14 5.88 4.90
C TYR A 434 -27.56 6.42 4.74
N THR A 435 -27.68 7.58 4.08
CA THR A 435 -28.94 8.29 3.86
C THR A 435 -29.10 8.66 2.38
N ALA A 436 -30.18 9.37 2.02
CA ALA A 436 -30.38 9.87 0.66
C ALA A 436 -29.34 10.93 0.25
N GLU A 437 -28.71 11.57 1.23
CA GLU A 437 -27.65 12.58 1.08
C GLU A 437 -26.25 11.97 0.99
N THR A 438 -26.07 10.67 1.30
CA THR A 438 -24.79 10.00 1.15
C THR A 438 -24.44 9.89 -0.33
N ARG A 439 -23.26 10.39 -0.72
CA ARG A 439 -22.75 10.31 -2.09
C ARG A 439 -22.17 8.93 -2.37
N TRP A 440 -22.45 8.39 -3.55
CA TRP A 440 -21.97 7.08 -4.00
C TRP A 440 -21.18 7.24 -5.30
N VAL A 441 -19.96 6.73 -5.33
CA VAL A 441 -19.09 6.69 -6.53
C VAL A 441 -18.45 5.31 -6.68
N HIS A 442 -17.98 5.00 -7.88
CA HIS A 442 -16.96 4.00 -8.12
C HIS A 442 -15.57 4.56 -7.84
N ASP A 443 -14.61 3.67 -7.69
CA ASP A 443 -13.19 3.97 -7.60
C ASP A 443 -12.65 4.72 -8.84
N GLU A 444 -13.22 4.45 -10.02
CA GLU A 444 -13.03 5.22 -11.26
C GLU A 444 -13.67 6.63 -11.25
N GLY A 445 -14.33 7.03 -10.15
CA GLY A 445 -14.95 8.35 -9.99
C GLY A 445 -16.33 8.52 -10.64
N GLN A 446 -16.88 7.48 -11.26
CA GLN A 446 -18.23 7.48 -11.82
C GLN A 446 -19.28 7.42 -10.71
N SER A 447 -20.39 8.17 -10.79
CA SER A 447 -21.47 8.07 -9.80
C SER A 447 -22.15 6.69 -9.80
N THR A 448 -22.55 6.19 -8.63
CA THR A 448 -23.26 4.90 -8.48
C THR A 448 -24.41 4.98 -7.45
N SER A 449 -24.98 3.86 -7.01
CA SER A 449 -26.09 3.78 -6.05
C SER A 449 -25.90 2.65 -5.01
N PRO A 450 -26.66 2.65 -3.89
CA PRO A 450 -26.64 1.54 -2.93
C PRO A 450 -26.99 0.17 -3.53
N ASP A 451 -27.68 0.11 -4.66
CA ASP A 451 -28.19 -1.14 -5.27
C ASP A 451 -27.08 -2.06 -5.78
N GLN A 452 -25.86 -1.54 -5.96
CA GLN A 452 -24.68 -2.31 -6.35
C GLN A 452 -23.89 -2.88 -5.16
N LEU A 453 -24.23 -2.49 -3.94
CA LEU A 453 -23.60 -2.99 -2.73
C LEU A 453 -23.91 -4.49 -2.57
N ARG A 454 -22.87 -5.30 -2.38
CA ARG A 454 -22.99 -6.76 -2.23
C ARG A 454 -21.98 -7.27 -1.19
N PRO A 455 -22.30 -8.30 -0.37
CA PRO A 455 -21.30 -8.93 0.48
C PRO A 455 -20.12 -9.45 -0.35
N GLY A 456 -18.90 -9.26 0.15
CA GLY A 456 -17.65 -9.52 -0.57
C GLY A 456 -17.04 -8.29 -1.24
N LEU A 457 -17.85 -7.27 -1.56
CA LEU A 457 -17.36 -6.04 -2.20
C LEU A 457 -16.43 -5.25 -1.27
N GLU A 458 -15.32 -4.77 -1.81
CA GLU A 458 -14.44 -3.83 -1.13
C GLU A 458 -14.96 -2.40 -1.33
N VAL A 459 -15.00 -1.62 -0.24
CA VAL A 459 -15.49 -0.24 -0.26
C VAL A 459 -14.60 0.66 0.60
N GLU A 460 -14.49 1.91 0.17
CA GLU A 460 -13.94 3.00 0.97
C GLU A 460 -15.08 3.93 1.42
N VAL A 461 -15.08 4.30 2.70
CA VAL A 461 -16.15 5.11 3.31
C VAL A 461 -15.54 6.27 4.06
N LYS A 462 -16.02 7.47 3.73
CA LYS A 462 -15.79 8.68 4.53
C LYS A 462 -17.07 9.07 5.25
N GLY A 463 -16.95 9.31 6.55
CA GLY A 463 -18.09 9.64 7.38
C GLY A 463 -17.72 10.24 8.72
N THR A 464 -18.71 10.40 9.57
CA THR A 464 -18.53 10.82 10.97
C THR A 464 -18.71 9.63 11.89
N LEU A 465 -17.74 9.40 12.78
CA LEU A 465 -17.86 8.39 13.83
C LEU A 465 -18.82 8.89 14.92
N THR A 466 -19.88 8.13 15.14
CA THR A 466 -20.90 8.41 16.17
C THR A 466 -20.47 7.92 17.55
N SER A 467 -21.14 8.40 18.60
CA SER A 467 -20.90 7.95 19.98
C SER A 467 -21.25 6.47 20.23
N SER A 468 -22.08 5.85 19.39
CA SER A 468 -22.34 4.40 19.40
C SER A 468 -21.27 3.56 18.70
N GLY A 469 -20.31 4.20 18.02
CA GLY A 469 -19.28 3.51 17.22
C GLY A 469 -19.74 3.09 15.82
N GLU A 470 -20.92 3.54 15.37
CA GLU A 470 -21.34 3.46 13.97
C GLU A 470 -20.76 4.64 13.17
N ILE A 471 -20.57 4.47 11.86
CA ILE A 471 -20.07 5.51 10.97
C ILE A 471 -21.22 6.00 10.09
N GLN A 472 -21.57 7.28 10.21
CA GLN A 472 -22.55 7.92 9.33
C GLN A 472 -21.83 8.39 8.06
N ALA A 473 -22.09 7.71 6.94
CA ALA A 473 -21.39 7.94 5.68
C ALA A 473 -21.84 9.23 4.97
N VAL A 474 -20.86 9.99 4.52
CA VAL A 474 -21.02 11.16 3.62
C VAL A 474 -20.62 10.79 2.20
N LEU A 475 -19.60 9.95 2.03
CA LEU A 475 -19.16 9.38 0.76
C LEU A 475 -18.92 7.88 0.95
N ILE A 476 -19.43 7.08 0.01
CA ILE A 476 -19.10 5.67 -0.17
C ILE A 476 -18.55 5.50 -1.59
N GLU A 477 -17.41 4.84 -1.68
CA GLU A 477 -16.71 4.50 -2.91
C GLU A 477 -16.69 2.98 -3.04
N LEU A 478 -17.23 2.47 -4.15
CA LEU A 478 -17.25 1.05 -4.48
C LEU A 478 -16.01 0.74 -5.32
N GLU A 479 -15.08 -0.06 -4.77
CA GLU A 479 -13.93 -0.57 -5.53
C GLU A 479 -14.46 -1.64 -6.49
N LEU A 480 -14.34 -1.43 -7.79
CA LEU A 480 -14.67 -2.46 -8.78
C LEU A 480 -13.67 -3.62 -8.67
N GLU A 481 -14.16 -4.85 -8.82
CA GLU A 481 -13.29 -6.02 -8.94
C GLU A 481 -12.61 -5.96 -10.31
N GLU A 482 -11.27 -5.90 -10.35
CA GLU A 482 -10.49 -6.07 -11.59
C GLU A 482 -10.69 -7.52 -12.10
N ASP A 483 -11.35 -7.68 -13.26
CA ASP A 483 -11.65 -8.97 -13.95
C ASP A 483 -10.40 -9.76 -14.41
#